data_AF-A0A0G1HNK7-F1
#
_entry.id   AF-A0A0G1HNK7-F1
#
_cell.length_a   1.000
_cell.length_b   1.000
_cell.length_c   1.000
_cell.angle_alpha   90.00
_cell.angle_beta   90.00
_cell.angle_gamma   90.00
#
_symmetry.space_group_name_H-M   'P 1'
#
loop_
_entity.id
_entity.type
_entity.pdbx_description
1 polymer ?
#
loop_
_entity_poly.entity_id
_entity_poly.type
_entity_poly.pdbx_seq_one_letter_code
_entity_poly.pdbx_strand_id
1 'polypeptide(L)'
;MDTTNTQTTLPEGTNAAVTSLFAIENLIKTHIAHIETVKTELGKQAEMFNDVLNNDTDYKKAADEGKEVNKKKAEAKQNVLKSPSNASLNQKIKDMRQELKELKGALSNYLQQYQKIADTDQIETEDGEVRQIQYSAHLIKLTGKFSK
;
A
#
# COMPACT_ATOMS: atom_id res chain seq x y z
N MET A 1 45.67 21.76 38.14
CA MET A 1 45.16 21.42 36.79
C MET A 1 43.94 20.56 37.03
N ASP A 2 42.81 21.20 37.31
CA ASP A 2 41.55 20.54 37.59
C ASP A 2 40.84 20.22 36.27
N THR A 3 40.69 18.94 35.96
CA THR A 3 39.77 18.47 34.92
C THR A 3 38.54 17.92 35.60
N THR A 4 37.52 18.75 35.75
CA THR A 4 36.18 18.34 36.18
C THR A 4 35.55 17.50 35.07
N ASN A 5 35.42 16.20 35.33
CA ASN A 5 34.71 15.26 34.47
C ASN A 5 33.20 15.46 34.68
N THR A 6 32.55 16.26 33.82
CA THR A 6 31.09 16.39 33.79
C THR A 6 30.49 15.17 33.10
N GLN A 7 30.14 14.17 33.91
CA GLN A 7 29.33 13.04 33.45
C GLN A 7 27.89 13.51 33.27
N THR A 8 27.48 13.74 32.02
CA THR A 8 26.11 14.09 31.66
C THR A 8 25.18 12.93 32.03
N THR A 9 24.41 13.08 33.10
CA THR A 9 23.41 12.09 33.50
C THR A 9 22.20 12.18 32.56
N LEU A 10 21.80 11.05 31.99
CA LEU A 10 20.62 10.95 31.13
C LEU A 10 19.35 11.26 31.94
N PRO A 11 18.37 11.97 31.35
CA PRO A 11 17.17 12.39 32.06
C PRO A 11 16.35 11.18 32.56
N GLU A 12 15.75 11.34 33.73
CA GLU A 12 14.95 10.32 34.41
C GLU A 12 13.78 9.86 33.51
N GLY A 13 13.66 8.54 33.29
CA GLY A 13 12.69 7.93 32.36
C GLY A 13 13.28 7.45 31.02
N THR A 14 14.52 7.85 30.68
CA THR A 14 15.18 7.43 29.42
C THR A 14 15.32 5.91 29.31
N ASN A 15 15.68 5.21 30.39
CA ASN A 15 15.83 3.75 30.39
C ASN A 15 14.51 3.01 30.16
N ALA A 16 13.39 3.54 30.66
CA ALA A 16 12.06 2.94 30.45
C ALA A 16 11.56 3.13 29.02
N ALA A 17 11.76 4.33 28.45
CA ALA A 17 11.44 4.61 27.04
C ALA A 17 12.27 3.77 26.07
N VAL A 18 13.57 3.60 26.33
CA VAL A 18 14.46 2.74 25.55
C VAL A 18 14.05 1.26 25.64
N THR A 19 13.69 0.77 26.83
CA THR A 19 13.21 -0.60 27.02
C THR A 19 11.88 -0.86 26.28
N SER A 20 10.95 0.10 26.31
CA SER A 20 9.69 0.05 25.57
C SER A 20 9.93 0.03 24.05
N LEU A 21 10.85 0.87 23.56
CA LEU A 21 11.23 0.90 22.15
C LEU A 21 11.82 -0.43 21.68
N PHE A 22 12.73 -1.04 22.44
CA PHE A 22 13.29 -2.36 22.13
C PHE A 22 12.22 -3.47 22.15
N ALA A 23 11.27 -3.42 23.08
CA ALA A 23 10.16 -4.37 23.12
C ALA A 23 9.26 -4.25 21.88
N ILE A 24 8.92 -3.02 21.48
CA ILE A 24 8.15 -2.73 20.26
C ILE A 24 8.93 -3.15 19.02
N GLU A 25 10.23 -2.88 18.95
CA GLU A 25 11.09 -3.26 17.82
C GLU A 25 11.15 -4.79 17.65
N ASN A 26 11.29 -5.54 18.75
CA ASN A 26 11.25 -7.00 18.72
C ASN A 26 9.89 -7.53 18.27
N LEU A 27 8.79 -6.95 18.77
CA LEU A 27 7.44 -7.30 18.30
C LEU A 27 7.28 -7.05 16.80
N ILE A 28 7.74 -5.89 16.31
CA ILE A 28 7.73 -5.55 14.87
C ILE A 28 8.52 -6.59 14.08
N LYS A 29 9.75 -6.92 14.49
CA LYS A 29 10.60 -7.92 13.81
C LYS A 29 9.95 -9.30 13.77
N THR A 30 9.38 -9.77 14.88
CA THR A 30 8.68 -11.05 14.95
C THR A 30 7.44 -11.05 14.05
N HIS A 31 6.67 -9.96 14.02
CA HIS A 31 5.51 -9.84 13.14
C HIS A 31 5.91 -9.82 11.67
N ILE A 32 6.97 -9.10 11.29
CA ILE A 32 7.51 -9.11 9.92
C ILE A 32 7.90 -10.54 9.52
N ALA A 33 8.66 -11.24 10.36
CA ALA A 33 9.10 -12.60 10.07
C ALA A 33 7.90 -13.56 9.91
N HIS A 34 6.87 -13.40 10.75
CA HIS A 34 5.65 -14.20 10.65
C HIS A 34 4.85 -13.85 9.37
N ILE A 35 4.72 -12.57 9.02
CA ILE A 35 4.07 -12.11 7.78
C ILE A 35 4.78 -12.70 6.55
N GLU A 36 6.10 -12.65 6.50
CA GLU A 36 6.86 -13.23 5.37
C GLU A 36 6.70 -14.75 5.28
N THR A 37 6.61 -15.44 6.43
CA THR A 37 6.32 -16.88 6.49
C THR A 37 4.94 -17.19 5.93
N VAL A 38 3.91 -16.48 6.42
CA VAL A 38 2.52 -16.63 5.96
C VAL A 38 2.38 -16.29 4.49
N LYS A 39 3.05 -15.23 4.02
CA LYS A 39 3.03 -14.82 2.60
C LYS A 39 3.66 -15.89 1.69
N THR A 40 4.78 -16.46 2.12
CA THR A 40 5.44 -17.55 1.38
C THR A 40 4.55 -18.78 1.32
N GLU A 41 3.97 -19.17 2.45
CA GLU A 41 3.08 -20.33 2.51
C GLU A 41 1.80 -20.12 1.69
N LEU A 42 1.18 -18.94 1.80
CA LEU A 42 0.05 -18.55 0.97
C LEU A 42 0.37 -18.64 -0.52
N GLY A 43 1.56 -18.20 -0.93
CA GLY A 43 2.03 -18.32 -2.32
C GLY A 43 2.07 -19.77 -2.78
N LYS A 44 2.69 -20.66 -1.99
CA LYS A 44 2.75 -22.10 -2.30
C LYS A 44 1.37 -22.74 -2.38
N GLN A 45 0.49 -22.45 -1.41
CA GLN A 45 -0.86 -22.99 -1.38
C GLN A 45 -1.69 -22.48 -2.59
N ALA A 46 -1.51 -21.22 -2.97
CA ALA A 46 -2.13 -20.66 -4.17
C ALA A 46 -1.62 -21.31 -5.46
N GLU A 47 -0.32 -21.58 -5.57
CA GLU A 47 0.27 -22.32 -6.69
C GLU A 47 -0.28 -23.74 -6.79
N MET A 48 -0.26 -24.49 -5.68
CA MET A 48 -0.84 -25.84 -5.63
C MET A 48 -2.33 -25.85 -6.00
N PHE A 49 -3.09 -24.88 -5.51
CA PHE A 49 -4.50 -24.76 -5.85
C PHE A 49 -4.71 -24.43 -7.33
N ASN A 50 -3.89 -23.53 -7.90
CA ASN A 50 -3.91 -23.24 -9.32
C ASN A 50 -3.58 -24.48 -10.17
N ASP A 51 -2.65 -25.33 -9.72
CA ASP A 51 -2.34 -26.59 -10.41
C ASP A 51 -3.52 -27.56 -10.37
N VAL A 52 -4.24 -27.65 -9.24
CA VAL A 52 -5.48 -28.43 -9.15
C VAL A 52 -6.52 -27.93 -10.14
N LEU A 53 -6.79 -26.62 -10.15
CA LEU A 53 -7.71 -26.00 -11.08
C LEU A 53 -7.29 -26.24 -12.54
N ASN A 54 -6.00 -26.04 -12.85
CA ASN A 54 -5.47 -26.26 -14.17
C ASN A 54 -5.50 -27.74 -14.59
N ASN A 55 -5.61 -28.70 -13.69
CA ASN A 55 -5.72 -30.12 -14.05
C ASN A 55 -7.17 -30.59 -14.16
N ASP A 56 -8.12 -29.86 -13.58
CA ASP A 56 -9.54 -30.13 -13.70
C ASP A 56 -10.07 -29.81 -15.11
N THR A 57 -10.76 -30.78 -15.73
CA THR A 57 -11.22 -30.68 -17.11
C THR A 57 -12.37 -29.69 -17.28
N ASP A 58 -13.27 -29.62 -16.30
CA ASP A 58 -14.45 -28.76 -16.36
C ASP A 58 -14.05 -27.30 -16.15
N TYR A 59 -13.15 -27.05 -15.19
CA TYR A 59 -12.55 -25.74 -14.96
C TYR A 59 -11.77 -25.26 -16.18
N LYS A 60 -10.91 -26.11 -16.79
CA LYS A 60 -10.18 -25.76 -18.01
C LYS A 60 -11.12 -25.32 -19.13
N LYS A 61 -12.19 -26.09 -19.37
CA LYS A 61 -13.19 -25.77 -20.40
C LYS A 61 -13.86 -24.43 -20.11
N ALA A 62 -14.33 -24.22 -18.88
CA ALA A 62 -14.95 -22.96 -18.48
C ALA A 62 -13.98 -21.76 -18.58
N ALA A 63 -12.71 -21.95 -18.22
CA ALA A 63 -11.68 -20.93 -18.31
C ALA A 63 -11.38 -20.55 -19.78
N ASP A 64 -11.31 -21.53 -20.68
CA ASP A 64 -11.07 -21.29 -22.10
C ASP A 64 -12.28 -20.64 -22.79
N GLU A 65 -13.50 -21.07 -22.47
CA GLU A 65 -14.73 -20.38 -22.88
C GLU A 65 -14.73 -18.92 -22.40
N GLY A 66 -14.33 -18.68 -21.13
CA GLY A 66 -14.18 -17.35 -20.57
C GLY A 66 -13.14 -16.48 -21.29
N LYS A 67 -11.99 -17.05 -21.68
CA LYS A 67 -10.98 -16.34 -22.49
C LYS A 67 -11.53 -15.93 -23.84
N GLU A 68 -12.24 -16.82 -24.53
CA GLU A 68 -12.85 -16.53 -25.84
C GLU A 68 -13.93 -15.45 -25.73
N VAL A 69 -14.77 -15.49 -24.69
CA VAL A 69 -15.76 -14.43 -24.42
C VAL A 69 -15.07 -13.10 -24.15
N ASN A 70 -14.00 -13.09 -23.35
CA ASN A 70 -13.24 -11.88 -23.05
C ASN A 70 -12.56 -11.30 -24.29
N LYS A 71 -12.03 -12.15 -25.18
CA LYS A 71 -11.47 -11.74 -26.47
C LYS A 71 -12.53 -11.09 -27.35
N LYS A 72 -13.68 -11.75 -27.54
CA LYS A 72 -14.81 -11.20 -28.30
C LYS A 72 -15.29 -9.86 -27.72
N LYS A 73 -15.37 -9.75 -26.39
CA LYS A 73 -15.71 -8.50 -25.68
C LYS A 73 -14.67 -7.39 -25.95
N ALA A 74 -13.39 -7.72 -25.95
CA ALA A 74 -12.31 -6.78 -26.25
C ALA A 74 -12.37 -6.29 -27.71
N GLU A 75 -12.56 -7.19 -28.67
CA GLU A 75 -12.74 -6.86 -30.09
C GLU A 75 -13.99 -5.98 -30.31
N ALA A 76 -15.12 -6.34 -29.70
CA ALA A 76 -16.33 -5.53 -29.74
C ALA A 76 -16.10 -4.12 -29.16
N LYS A 77 -15.41 -4.02 -28.02
CA LYS A 77 -15.02 -2.74 -27.43
C LYS A 77 -14.12 -1.93 -28.37
N GLN A 78 -13.14 -2.57 -29.01
CA GLN A 78 -12.27 -1.91 -29.98
C GLN A 78 -13.09 -1.37 -31.16
N ASN A 79 -14.08 -2.12 -31.65
CA ASN A 79 -14.98 -1.66 -32.70
C ASN A 79 -15.81 -0.44 -32.26
N VAL A 80 -16.34 -0.43 -31.03
CA VAL A 80 -17.03 0.75 -30.47
C VAL A 80 -16.12 1.97 -30.40
N LEU A 81 -14.85 1.77 -30.06
CA LEU A 81 -13.83 2.83 -29.97
C LEU A 81 -13.33 3.32 -31.35
N LYS A 82 -13.71 2.69 -32.47
CA LYS A 82 -13.42 3.25 -33.81
C LYS A 82 -14.15 4.57 -34.06
N SER A 83 -15.28 4.79 -33.39
CA SER A 83 -15.97 6.09 -33.41
C SER A 83 -15.12 7.15 -32.69
N PRO A 84 -14.79 8.28 -33.35
CA PRO A 84 -13.97 9.34 -32.75
C PRO A 84 -14.55 9.88 -31.43
N SER A 85 -15.88 9.99 -31.32
CA SER A 85 -16.55 10.44 -30.09
C SER A 85 -16.32 9.47 -28.92
N ASN A 86 -16.41 8.16 -29.18
CA ASN A 86 -16.18 7.14 -28.16
C ASN A 86 -14.70 7.02 -27.77
N ALA A 87 -13.79 7.17 -28.73
CA ALA A 87 -12.36 7.22 -28.47
C ALA A 87 -12.00 8.41 -27.56
N SER A 88 -12.52 9.60 -27.88
CA SER A 88 -12.34 10.81 -27.10
C SER A 88 -12.89 10.66 -25.67
N LEU A 89 -14.11 10.11 -25.52
CA LEU A 89 -14.69 9.82 -24.22
C LEU A 89 -13.82 8.87 -23.39
N ASN A 90 -13.35 7.78 -24.01
CA ASN A 90 -12.49 6.81 -23.33
C ASN A 90 -11.13 7.42 -22.92
N GLN A 91 -10.58 8.33 -23.72
CA GLN A 91 -9.37 9.06 -23.35
C GLN A 91 -9.63 10.00 -22.17
N LYS A 92 -10.71 10.80 -22.22
CA LYS A 92 -11.12 11.66 -21.10
C LYS A 92 -11.29 10.87 -19.79
N ILE A 93 -11.87 9.67 -19.85
CA ILE A 93 -11.99 8.79 -18.67
C ILE A 93 -10.61 8.38 -18.13
N LYS A 94 -9.64 8.08 -19.00
CA LYS A 94 -8.27 7.76 -18.56
C LYS A 94 -7.60 8.96 -17.92
N ASP A 95 -7.75 10.13 -18.53
CA ASP A 95 -7.15 11.38 -18.03
C ASP A 95 -7.72 11.73 -16.64
N MET A 96 -9.05 11.68 -16.47
CA MET A 96 -9.70 11.91 -15.16
C MET A 96 -9.27 10.89 -14.09
N ARG A 97 -9.00 9.63 -14.46
CA ARG A 97 -8.48 8.62 -13.52
C ARG A 97 -7.05 8.95 -13.08
N GLN A 98 -6.23 9.43 -14.01
CA GLN A 98 -4.86 9.85 -13.73
C GLN A 98 -4.86 11.09 -12.82
N GLU A 99 -5.66 12.10 -13.17
CA GLU A 99 -5.86 13.30 -12.36
C GLU A 99 -6.33 12.95 -10.94
N LEU A 100 -7.32 12.06 -10.78
CA LEU A 100 -7.78 11.60 -9.47
C LEU A 100 -6.67 10.94 -8.66
N LYS A 101 -5.77 10.17 -9.30
CA LYS A 101 -4.63 9.53 -8.64
C LYS A 101 -3.64 10.58 -8.14
N GLU A 102 -3.35 11.60 -8.94
CA GLU A 102 -2.46 12.70 -8.59
C GLU A 102 -3.04 13.55 -7.46
N LEU A 103 -4.32 13.93 -7.54
CA LEU A 103 -5.03 14.67 -6.50
C LEU A 103 -5.05 13.92 -5.16
N LYS A 104 -5.31 12.60 -5.18
CA LYS A 104 -5.24 11.77 -3.95
C LYS A 104 -3.83 11.72 -3.37
N GLY A 105 -2.80 11.65 -4.22
CA GLY A 105 -1.40 11.70 -3.78
C GLY A 105 -1.06 13.03 -3.13
N ALA A 106 -1.43 14.15 -3.77
CA ALA A 106 -1.25 15.49 -3.23
C ALA A 106 -2.00 15.67 -1.91
N LEU A 107 -3.26 15.26 -1.84
CA LEU A 107 -4.07 15.29 -0.62
C LEU A 107 -3.40 14.53 0.53
N SER A 108 -2.91 13.31 0.29
CA SER A 108 -2.20 12.54 1.32
C SER A 108 -1.00 13.31 1.88
N ASN A 109 -0.21 13.95 1.00
CA ASN A 109 0.93 14.79 1.41
C ASN A 109 0.48 16.02 2.20
N TYR A 110 -0.63 16.66 1.83
CA TYR A 110 -1.17 17.81 2.56
C TYR A 110 -1.69 17.41 3.93
N LEU A 111 -2.41 16.29 4.04
CA LEU A 111 -2.90 15.77 5.31
C LEU A 111 -1.73 15.43 6.25
N GLN A 112 -0.62 14.89 5.73
CA GLN A 112 0.57 14.60 6.54
C GLN A 112 1.21 15.87 7.09
N GLN A 113 1.25 16.93 6.28
CA GLN A 113 1.76 18.24 6.72
C GLN A 113 0.81 18.88 7.73
N TYR A 114 -0.50 18.81 7.49
CA TYR A 114 -1.51 19.32 8.40
C TYR A 114 -1.41 18.65 9.78
N GLN A 115 -1.37 17.33 9.84
CA GLN A 115 -1.24 16.60 11.11
C GLN A 115 0.03 17.01 11.87
N LYS A 116 1.16 17.19 11.16
CA LYS A 116 2.43 17.63 11.77
C LYS A 116 2.38 19.05 12.33
N ILE A 117 1.63 19.95 11.71
CA ILE A 117 1.58 21.38 12.09
C ILE A 117 0.49 21.63 13.13
N ALA A 118 -0.69 21.05 12.94
CA ALA A 118 -1.86 21.28 13.78
C ALA A 118 -1.94 20.31 14.98
N ASP A 119 -1.07 19.29 15.02
CA ASP A 119 -1.01 18.25 16.06
C ASP A 119 -2.38 17.56 16.29
N THR A 120 -3.15 17.41 15.21
CA THR A 120 -4.47 16.77 15.22
C THR A 120 -4.64 15.92 13.97
N ASP A 121 -5.34 14.80 14.13
CA ASP A 121 -5.77 13.93 13.04
C ASP A 121 -7.20 14.24 12.58
N GLN A 122 -7.80 15.37 12.97
CA GLN A 122 -9.14 15.76 12.57
C GLN A 122 -9.13 17.04 11.76
N ILE A 123 -9.96 17.11 10.72
CA ILE A 123 -10.15 18.29 9.88
C ILE A 123 -11.63 18.52 9.60
N GLU A 124 -12.09 19.76 9.75
CA GLU A 124 -13.42 20.17 9.30
C GLU A 124 -13.38 20.44 7.79
N THR A 125 -14.29 19.82 7.04
CA THR A 125 -14.42 20.02 5.60
C THR A 125 -15.42 21.13 5.26
N GLU A 126 -15.43 21.58 4.00
CA GLU A 126 -16.28 22.69 3.53
C GLU A 126 -17.79 22.43 3.70
N ASP A 127 -18.18 21.16 3.82
CA ASP A 127 -19.54 20.70 4.14
C ASP A 127 -19.89 20.83 5.63
N GLY A 128 -18.97 21.28 6.48
CA GLY A 128 -19.12 21.37 7.93
C GLY A 128 -18.96 20.04 8.66
N GLU A 129 -18.56 18.96 7.97
CA GLU A 129 -18.30 17.66 8.59
C GLU A 129 -16.86 17.57 9.11
N VAL A 130 -16.69 17.02 10.31
CA VAL A 130 -15.36 16.70 10.83
C VAL A 130 -14.96 15.31 10.39
N ARG A 131 -13.79 15.19 9.77
CA ARG A 131 -13.24 13.94 9.25
C ARG A 131 -11.92 13.61 9.94
N GLN A 132 -11.68 12.33 10.19
CA GLN A 132 -10.43 11.83 10.73
C GLN A 132 -9.45 11.41 9.61
N ILE A 133 -8.19 11.79 9.75
CA ILE A 133 -7.06 11.41 8.92
C ILE A 133 -6.64 9.99 9.31
N GLN A 134 -6.73 9.05 8.37
CA GLN A 134 -6.30 7.67 8.59
C GLN A 134 -5.09 7.31 7.70
N TYR A 135 -3.98 6.97 8.33
CA TYR A 135 -2.82 6.39 7.64
C TYR A 135 -2.79 4.87 7.79
N SER A 136 -2.37 4.20 6.72
CA SER A 136 -2.10 2.76 6.75
C SER A 136 -0.60 2.53 6.58
N ALA A 137 0.06 2.17 7.67
CA ALA A 137 1.50 1.91 7.69
C ALA A 137 1.81 0.54 7.07
N HIS A 138 2.74 0.52 6.12
CA HIS A 138 3.22 -0.70 5.49
C HIS A 138 4.73 -0.68 5.44
N LEU A 139 5.36 -1.81 5.73
CA LEU A 139 6.80 -1.98 5.56
C LEU A 139 7.08 -2.37 4.11
N ILE A 140 7.95 -1.59 3.46
CA ILE A 140 8.45 -1.88 2.12
C ILE A 140 9.89 -2.39 2.22
N LYS A 141 10.22 -3.47 1.48
CA LYS A 141 11.59 -3.96 1.39
C LYS A 141 12.43 -2.95 0.63
N LEU A 142 13.45 -2.38 1.28
CA LEU A 142 14.45 -1.56 0.60
C LEU A 142 15.37 -2.47 -0.21
N THR A 143 15.26 -2.43 -1.54
CA THR A 143 16.22 -3.08 -2.45
C THR A 143 17.42 -2.15 -2.66
N GLY A 144 18.26 -2.01 -1.65
CA GLY A 144 19.50 -1.24 -1.72
C GLY A 144 20.68 -2.12 -1.28
N LYS A 145 21.66 -2.32 -2.18
CA LYS A 145 22.99 -2.79 -1.77
C LYS A 145 23.59 -1.71 -0.87
N PHE A 146 23.50 -1.89 0.44
CA PHE A 146 24.29 -1.10 1.37
C PHE A 146 25.74 -1.58 1.25
N SER A 147 26.52 -0.93 0.38
CA SER A 147 27.98 -1.01 0.45
C SER A 147 28.41 -0.33 1.76
N LYS A 148 29.08 -1.11 2.62
CA LYS A 148 29.77 -0.63 3.82
C LYS A 148 30.83 0.41 3.47
#